data_AF-A0A0Q5KC11-F1
#
_entry.id   AF-A0A0Q5KC11-F1
#
_cell.length_a   1.000
_cell.length_b   1.000
_cell.length_c   1.000
_cell.angle_alpha   90.00
_cell.angle_beta   90.00
_cell.angle_gamma   90.00
#
_symmetry.space_group_name_H-M   'P 1'
#
loop_
_entity.id
_entity.type
_entity.pdbx_description
1 polymer ?
#
loop_
_entity_poly.entity_id
_entity_poly.type
_entity_poly.pdbx_seq_one_letter_code
_entity_poly.pdbx_strand_id
1 'polypeptide(L)'
;MSAPSTETQKGTRGFELDIHLSFSRPLPETEARAALLAFDGFRVDLYRPHPAPTRPRSEPLPEVPAGEPEVPSARLTGPLRDPEAVRAGLAALLGGPARYAEVGLRGLLRSAEGVPDWMPWRRNVVLARKDTARVAFEEGVKYVLE
;
A
#
# COMPACT_ATOMS: atom_id res chain seq x y z
N MET A 1 -22.34 -18.04 11.87
CA MET A 1 -21.08 -17.47 11.34
C MET A 1 -20.72 -16.31 12.25
N SER A 2 -19.73 -16.46 13.13
CA SER A 2 -19.36 -15.43 14.10
C SER A 2 -18.51 -14.35 13.43
N ALA A 3 -18.82 -13.08 13.71
CA ALA A 3 -18.04 -11.94 13.24
C ALA A 3 -16.58 -12.04 13.74
N PRO A 4 -15.57 -11.65 12.93
CA PRO A 4 -14.20 -11.61 13.40
C PRO A 4 -14.08 -10.58 14.53
N SER A 5 -13.64 -11.03 15.69
CA SER A 5 -13.38 -10.20 16.87
C SER A 5 -12.29 -9.17 16.56
N THR A 6 -12.61 -7.89 16.66
CA THR A 6 -11.69 -6.75 16.56
C THR A 6 -10.84 -6.53 17.81
N GLU A 7 -10.94 -7.42 18.80
CA GLU A 7 -10.20 -7.33 20.06
C GLU A 7 -8.73 -7.73 19.86
N THR A 8 -7.83 -6.78 20.09
CA THR A 8 -6.41 -6.93 19.78
C THR A 8 -5.69 -7.67 20.89
N GLN A 9 -5.47 -8.97 20.73
CA GLN A 9 -4.65 -9.77 21.64
C GLN A 9 -3.16 -9.73 21.23
N LYS A 10 -2.29 -9.40 22.19
CA LYS A 10 -0.84 -9.44 22.04
C LYS A 10 -0.40 -10.87 21.67
N GLY A 11 0.41 -11.00 20.61
CA GLY A 11 0.92 -12.29 20.13
C GLY A 11 0.03 -13.02 19.12
N THR A 12 -1.13 -12.48 18.74
CA THR A 12 -1.98 -13.07 17.70
C THR A 12 -1.47 -12.68 16.31
N ARG A 13 -1.20 -13.68 15.48
CA ARG A 13 -0.84 -13.50 14.08
C ARG A 13 -2.07 -13.04 13.30
N GLY A 14 -2.01 -11.84 12.73
CA GLY A 14 -3.04 -11.30 11.85
C GLY A 14 -2.58 -11.30 10.39
N PHE A 15 -3.54 -11.10 9.49
CA PHE A 15 -3.27 -10.77 8.10
C PHE A 15 -4.02 -9.50 7.75
N GLU A 16 -3.32 -8.55 7.13
CA GLU A 16 -3.91 -7.35 6.56
C GLU A 16 -3.52 -7.26 5.09
N LEU A 17 -4.43 -6.68 4.29
CA LEU A 17 -4.09 -6.32 2.93
C LEU A 17 -2.99 -5.27 2.96
N ASP A 18 -1.95 -5.49 2.18
CA ASP A 18 -0.83 -4.59 1.98
C ASP A 18 -0.71 -4.35 0.47
N ILE A 19 -1.01 -3.12 0.04
CA ILE A 19 -0.89 -2.67 -1.35
C ILE A 19 0.23 -1.64 -1.40
N HIS A 20 1.21 -1.84 -2.28
CA HIS A 20 2.21 -0.83 -2.62
C HIS A 20 2.08 -0.49 -4.11
N LEU A 21 1.79 0.77 -4.41
CA LEU A 21 1.62 1.26 -5.77
C LEU A 21 2.74 2.24 -6.12
N SER A 22 3.25 2.12 -7.34
CA SER A 22 4.12 3.13 -7.95
C SER A 22 3.38 3.82 -9.08
N PHE A 23 3.33 5.15 -9.06
CA PHE A 23 2.70 5.93 -10.13
C PHE A 23 3.59 5.97 -11.38
N SER A 24 2.97 6.11 -12.56
CA SER A 24 3.67 6.20 -13.85
C SER A 24 4.49 7.48 -14.00
N ARG A 25 4.04 8.53 -13.33
CA ARG A 25 4.75 9.78 -13.07
C ARG A 25 4.44 10.19 -11.62
N PRO A 26 5.30 10.93 -10.92
CA PRO A 26 4.93 11.55 -9.66
C PRO A 26 3.65 12.38 -9.83
N LEU A 27 2.73 12.26 -8.87
CA LEU A 27 1.45 12.98 -8.87
C LEU A 27 1.45 14.04 -7.77
N PRO A 28 0.80 15.20 -7.98
CA PRO A 28 0.45 16.09 -6.87
C PRO A 28 -0.30 15.33 -5.78
N GLU A 29 -0.08 15.67 -4.52
CA GLU A 29 -0.68 14.97 -3.39
C GLU A 29 -2.21 14.88 -3.50
N THR A 30 -2.88 15.97 -3.94
CA THR A 30 -4.33 15.98 -4.13
C THR A 30 -4.77 14.98 -5.20
N GLU A 31 -4.06 14.89 -6.32
CA GLU A 31 -4.32 13.92 -7.40
C GLU A 31 -4.06 12.47 -6.93
N ALA A 32 -2.97 12.25 -6.19
CA ALA A 32 -2.64 10.95 -5.61
C ALA A 32 -3.74 10.46 -4.66
N ARG A 33 -4.26 11.34 -3.78
CA ARG A 33 -5.37 11.00 -2.88
C ARG A 33 -6.65 10.69 -3.64
N ALA A 34 -6.98 11.50 -4.65
CA ALA A 34 -8.16 11.29 -5.49
C ALA A 34 -8.12 9.93 -6.21
N ALA A 35 -6.96 9.53 -6.73
CA ALA A 35 -6.77 8.23 -7.38
C ALA A 35 -6.99 7.04 -6.44
N LEU A 36 -6.79 7.24 -5.13
CA LEU A 36 -6.90 6.18 -4.11
C LEU A 36 -8.27 6.12 -3.43
N LEU A 37 -9.22 6.98 -3.79
CA LEU A 37 -10.56 7.00 -3.18
C LEU A 37 -11.35 5.70 -3.37
N ALA A 38 -11.03 4.91 -4.39
CA ALA A 38 -11.64 3.59 -4.61
C ALA A 38 -11.30 2.58 -3.49
N PHE A 39 -10.28 2.86 -2.68
CA PHE A 39 -9.84 2.05 -1.55
C PHE A 39 -10.34 2.64 -0.23
N ASP A 40 -11.66 2.79 -0.11
CA ASP A 40 -12.27 3.27 1.13
C ASP A 40 -12.01 2.31 2.30
N GLY A 41 -11.80 2.88 3.49
CA GLY A 41 -11.49 2.13 4.72
C GLY A 41 -10.07 1.60 4.83
N PHE A 42 -9.19 1.86 3.85
CA PHE A 42 -7.76 1.58 3.96
C PHE A 42 -7.00 2.79 4.52
N ARG A 43 -5.95 2.53 5.29
CA ARG A 43 -4.97 3.54 5.69
C ARG A 43 -4.06 3.83 4.51
N VAL A 44 -3.94 5.09 4.14
CA VAL A 44 -3.12 5.55 3.01
C VAL A 44 -1.87 6.25 3.53
N ASP A 45 -0.71 5.70 3.21
CA ASP A 45 0.60 6.29 3.45
C ASP A 45 1.20 6.73 2.11
N LEU A 46 1.34 8.04 1.90
CA LEU A 46 1.95 8.60 0.68
C LEU A 46 3.46 8.73 0.87
N TYR A 47 4.26 8.12 0.00
CA TYR A 47 5.71 8.20 0.08
C TYR A 47 6.21 9.41 -0.70
N ARG A 48 6.77 10.38 0.03
CA ARG A 48 7.38 11.58 -0.54
C ARG A 48 8.89 11.41 -0.61
N PRO A 49 9.55 11.81 -1.71
CA PRO A 49 11.00 11.90 -1.73
C PRO A 49 11.50 12.84 -0.63
N HIS A 50 12.58 12.46 0.05
CA HIS A 50 13.23 13.37 1.00
C HIS A 50 13.84 14.55 0.22
N PRO A 51 13.64 15.82 0.63
CA PRO A 51 14.07 16.99 -0.14
C PRO A 51 15.60 17.11 -0.27
N ALA A 52 16.37 16.44 0.59
CA ALA A 52 17.83 16.41 0.51
C ALA A 52 18.39 15.06 1.01
N PRO A 53 18.28 13.96 0.24
CA PRO A 53 18.55 12.60 0.73
C PRO A 53 20.03 12.33 1.01
N THR A 54 20.93 13.12 0.43
CA THR A 54 22.39 12.99 0.57
C THR A 54 23.01 14.05 1.46
N ARG A 55 22.21 14.98 2.03
CA ARG A 55 22.73 16.06 2.87
C ARG A 55 23.03 15.59 4.29
N PRO A 56 24.10 16.10 4.93
CA PRO A 56 24.34 15.89 6.34
C PRO A 56 23.17 16.41 7.18
N ARG A 57 22.76 15.65 8.20
CA ARG A 57 21.65 16.01 9.11
C ARG A 57 21.87 17.33 9.86
N SER A 58 23.13 17.76 10.01
CA SER A 58 23.52 19.01 10.65
C SER A 58 23.25 20.25 9.80
N GLU A 59 23.00 20.10 8.50
CA GLU A 59 22.69 21.22 7.61
C GLU A 59 21.18 21.49 7.57
N PRO A 60 20.76 22.76 7.55
CA PRO A 60 19.36 23.11 7.36
C PRO A 60 18.86 22.58 6.01
N LEU A 61 17.61 22.11 6.00
CA LEU A 61 16.96 21.64 4.78
C LEU A 61 16.81 22.80 3.78
N PRO A 62 16.94 22.54 2.47
CA PRO A 62 16.62 23.53 1.46
C PRO A 62 15.14 23.92 1.58
N GLU A 63 14.83 25.18 1.25
CA GLU A 63 13.44 25.61 1.12
C GLU A 63 12.72 24.71 0.11
N VAL A 64 11.59 24.15 0.54
CA VAL A 64 10.74 23.34 -0.33
C VAL A 64 10.11 24.31 -1.33
N PRO A 65 10.24 24.07 -2.65
CA PRO A 65 9.66 24.96 -3.65
C PRO A 65 8.16 25.16 -3.41
N ALA A 66 7.67 26.37 -3.70
CA ALA A 66 6.25 26.68 -3.60
C ALA A 66 5.45 25.84 -4.62
N GLY A 67 4.78 24.80 -4.13
CA GLY A 67 3.98 23.87 -4.92
C GLY A 67 3.50 22.69 -4.08
N GLU A 68 2.53 21.91 -4.59
CA GLU A 68 2.16 20.66 -3.93
C GLU A 68 3.32 19.64 -4.06
N PRO A 69 3.65 18.92 -2.98
CA PRO A 69 4.68 17.91 -3.03
C PRO A 69 4.26 16.78 -3.97
N GLU A 70 5.16 16.40 -4.87
CA GLU A 70 4.93 15.27 -5.77
C GLU A 70 5.14 13.93 -5.06
N VAL A 71 4.24 12.99 -5.34
CA VAL A 71 4.17 11.67 -4.73
C VAL A 71 4.43 10.61 -5.81
N PRO A 72 5.57 9.91 -5.79
CA PRO A 72 5.86 8.82 -6.73
C PRO A 72 5.15 7.50 -6.40
N SER A 73 4.79 7.27 -5.14
CA SER A 73 4.25 5.97 -4.69
C SER A 73 3.42 6.11 -3.43
N ALA A 74 2.53 5.14 -3.21
CA ALA A 74 1.68 5.06 -2.03
C ALA A 74 1.60 3.63 -1.50
N ARG A 75 1.37 3.49 -0.20
CA ARG A 75 1.06 2.23 0.46
C ARG A 75 -0.33 2.30 1.07
N LEU A 76 -1.14 1.26 0.87
CA LEU A 76 -2.45 1.12 1.47
C LEU A 76 -2.47 -0.13 2.33
N THR A 77 -2.91 0.00 3.58
CA THR A 77 -3.02 -1.12 4.52
C THR A 77 -4.37 -1.17 5.21
N GLY A 78 -4.89 -2.37 5.44
CA GLY A 78 -6.16 -2.54 6.15
C GLY A 78 -6.79 -3.91 5.94
N PRO A 79 -7.96 -4.16 6.54
CA PRO A 79 -8.66 -5.43 6.39
C PRO A 79 -9.17 -5.61 4.95
N LEU A 80 -9.03 -6.81 4.40
CA LEU A 80 -9.67 -7.16 3.13
C LEU A 80 -11.17 -7.34 3.37
N ARG A 81 -11.97 -6.34 2.96
CA ARG A 81 -13.44 -6.37 3.10
C ARG A 81 -14.13 -6.94 1.87
N ASP A 82 -13.73 -6.47 0.69
CA ASP A 82 -14.30 -6.87 -0.60
C ASP A 82 -13.18 -7.15 -1.61
N PRO A 83 -12.87 -8.43 -1.89
CA PRO A 83 -11.86 -8.81 -2.88
C PRO A 83 -12.14 -8.31 -4.30
N GLU A 84 -13.41 -8.23 -4.73
CA GLU A 84 -13.74 -7.76 -6.07
C GLU A 84 -13.57 -6.25 -6.20
N ALA A 85 -13.99 -5.49 -5.18
CA ALA A 85 -13.76 -4.05 -5.16
C ALA A 85 -12.25 -3.72 -5.21
N VAL A 86 -11.41 -4.47 -4.48
CA VAL A 86 -9.95 -4.31 -4.54
C VAL A 86 -9.41 -4.63 -5.93
N ARG A 87 -9.84 -5.73 -6.56
CA ARG A 87 -9.42 -6.07 -7.93
C ARG A 87 -9.83 -5.01 -8.95
N ALA A 88 -11.05 -4.47 -8.83
CA ALA A 88 -11.54 -3.39 -9.68
C ALA A 88 -10.74 -2.10 -9.47
N GLY A 89 -10.44 -1.73 -8.22
CA GLY A 89 -9.58 -0.59 -7.89
C GLY A 89 -8.17 -0.74 -8.46
N LEU A 90 -7.57 -1.93 -8.34
CA LEU A 90 -6.27 -2.24 -8.95
C LEU A 90 -6.32 -2.13 -10.46
N ALA A 91 -7.37 -2.66 -11.10
CA ALA A 91 -7.56 -2.58 -12.54
C ALA A 91 -7.68 -1.12 -13.02
N ALA A 92 -8.41 -0.28 -12.29
CA ALA A 92 -8.55 1.14 -12.62
C ALA A 92 -7.20 1.88 -12.48
N LEU A 93 -6.48 1.67 -11.37
CA LEU A 93 -5.17 2.28 -11.15
C LEU A 93 -4.15 1.86 -12.21
N LEU A 94 -4.06 0.57 -12.47
CA LEU A 94 -3.16 0.00 -13.48
C LEU A 94 -3.66 0.23 -14.91
N GLY A 95 -4.91 0.61 -15.12
CA GLY A 95 -5.40 1.13 -16.40
C GLY A 95 -5.05 2.60 -16.63
N GLY A 96 -4.69 3.32 -15.56
CA GLY A 96 -4.41 4.76 -15.60
C GLY A 96 -3.13 5.15 -14.88
N PRO A 97 -3.20 5.79 -13.69
CA PRO A 97 -2.06 6.51 -13.11
C PRO A 97 -0.94 5.62 -12.57
N ALA A 98 -1.20 4.36 -12.21
CA ALA A 98 -0.19 3.47 -11.63
C ALA A 98 0.63 2.77 -12.71
N ARG A 99 1.94 2.66 -12.51
CA ARG A 99 2.85 1.87 -13.36
C ARG A 99 2.82 0.40 -12.99
N TYR A 100 2.78 0.15 -11.68
CA TYR A 100 3.07 -1.13 -11.04
C TYR A 100 2.36 -1.19 -9.69
N ALA A 101 1.95 -2.40 -9.28
CA ALA A 101 1.38 -2.65 -7.96
C ALA A 101 1.91 -3.94 -7.34
N GLU A 102 2.23 -3.90 -6.05
CA GLU A 102 2.35 -5.06 -5.17
C GLU A 102 1.09 -5.16 -4.33
N VAL A 103 0.49 -6.34 -4.23
CA VAL A 103 -0.69 -6.56 -3.39
C VAL A 103 -0.65 -7.95 -2.76
N GLY A 104 -1.05 -8.05 -1.49
CA GLY A 104 -1.22 -9.35 -0.85
C GLY A 104 -1.75 -9.25 0.56
N LEU A 105 -2.20 -10.38 1.12
CA LEU A 105 -2.49 -10.48 2.55
C LEU A 105 -1.17 -10.71 3.30
N ARG A 106 -0.62 -9.66 3.89
CA ARG A 106 0.64 -9.72 4.62
C ARG A 106 0.40 -10.12 6.06
N GLY A 107 1.16 -11.10 6.53
CA GLY A 107 1.15 -11.46 7.94
C GLY A 107 1.71 -10.31 8.78
N LEU A 108 1.11 -10.08 9.95
CA LEU A 108 1.62 -9.14 10.94
C LEU A 108 1.55 -9.73 12.34
N LEU A 109 2.49 -9.31 13.18
CA LEU A 109 2.43 -9.48 14.63
C LEU A 109 2.16 -8.11 15.24
N ARG A 110 1.26 -8.04 16.22
CA ARG A 110 1.05 -6.79 16.97
C ARG A 110 1.99 -6.79 18.17
N SER A 111 2.81 -5.75 18.28
CA SER A 111 3.65 -5.53 19.46
C SER A 111 2.79 -5.29 20.71
N ALA A 112 3.40 -5.24 21.88
CA ALA A 112 2.68 -4.92 23.12
C ALA A 112 2.04 -3.51 23.07
N GLU A 113 2.64 -2.62 22.29
CA GLU A 113 2.23 -1.23 22.05
C GLU A 113 1.26 -1.09 20.85
N GLY A 114 0.87 -2.21 20.25
CA GLY A 114 -0.09 -2.25 19.13
C GLY A 114 0.50 -1.91 17.76
N VAL A 115 1.82 -1.74 17.65
CA VAL A 115 2.50 -1.47 16.38
C VAL A 115 2.55 -2.76 15.56
N PRO A 116 2.13 -2.75 14.27
CA PRO A 116 2.24 -3.91 13.40
C PRO A 116 3.70 -4.14 12.99
N ASP A 117 4.26 -5.28 13.37
CA ASP A 117 5.48 -5.83 12.82
C ASP A 117 5.14 -6.75 11.64
N TRP A 118 5.59 -6.35 10.45
CA TRP A 118 5.21 -6.99 9.20
C TRP A 118 6.09 -8.21 8.92
N MET A 119 5.46 -9.38 8.84
CA MET A 119 6.15 -10.62 8.53
C MET A 119 6.66 -10.63 7.07
N PRO A 120 7.74 -11.39 6.80
CA PRO A 120 8.19 -11.61 5.43
C PRO A 120 7.11 -12.33 4.61
N TRP A 121 7.10 -12.03 3.31
CA TRP A 121 6.29 -12.77 2.35
C TRP A 121 6.78 -14.21 2.23
N ARG A 122 5.85 -15.16 2.13
CA ARG A 122 6.16 -16.58 1.92
C ARG A 122 6.55 -16.86 0.48
N ARG A 123 5.90 -16.20 -0.47
CA ARG A 123 6.17 -16.32 -1.90
C ARG A 123 5.72 -15.07 -2.66
N ASN A 124 6.29 -14.89 -3.84
CA ASN A 124 5.87 -13.87 -4.79
C ASN A 124 5.27 -14.54 -6.03
N VAL A 125 4.24 -13.94 -6.62
CA VAL A 125 3.63 -14.34 -7.89
C VAL A 125 3.65 -13.12 -8.80
N VAL A 126 4.33 -13.23 -9.94
CA VAL A 126 4.35 -12.17 -10.95
C VAL A 126 3.20 -12.40 -11.92
N LEU A 127 2.40 -11.38 -12.14
CA LEU A 127 1.26 -11.36 -13.03
C LEU A 127 1.41 -10.20 -13.99
N ALA A 128 0.87 -10.36 -15.20
CA ALA A 128 0.76 -9.24 -16.11
C ALA A 128 -0.11 -8.16 -15.47
N ARG A 129 0.24 -6.90 -15.68
CA ARG A 129 -0.49 -5.73 -15.17
C ARG A 129 -2.02 -5.76 -15.36
N LYS A 130 -2.50 -6.34 -16.46
CA LYS A 130 -3.94 -6.47 -16.78
C LYS A 130 -4.65 -7.64 -16.09
N ASP A 131 -3.90 -8.58 -15.51
CA ASP A 131 -4.40 -9.84 -14.95
C ASP A 131 -4.84 -9.69 -13.47
N THR A 132 -5.43 -8.55 -13.10
CA THR A 132 -5.84 -8.29 -11.70
C THR A 132 -6.85 -9.31 -11.17
N ALA A 133 -7.64 -9.93 -12.05
CA ALA A 133 -8.55 -11.02 -11.72
C ALA A 133 -7.86 -12.25 -11.10
N ARG A 134 -6.56 -12.44 -11.37
CA ARG A 134 -5.76 -13.58 -10.87
C ARG A 134 -5.17 -13.35 -9.47
N VAL A 135 -5.38 -12.17 -8.89
CA VAL A 135 -5.00 -11.90 -7.49
C VAL A 135 -5.96 -12.65 -6.57
N ALA A 136 -5.48 -13.76 -6.01
CA ALA A 136 -6.28 -14.65 -5.16
C ALA A 136 -6.28 -14.25 -3.67
N PHE A 137 -5.49 -13.25 -3.28
CA PHE A 137 -5.36 -12.79 -1.88
C PHE A 137 -4.97 -13.89 -0.88
N GLU A 138 -4.12 -14.83 -1.29
CA GLU A 138 -3.60 -15.86 -0.40
C GLU A 138 -2.69 -15.28 0.70
N GLU A 139 -2.82 -15.83 1.91
CA GLU A 139 -2.05 -15.41 3.08
C GLU A 139 -0.53 -15.57 2.88
N GLY A 140 0.20 -14.47 3.06
CA GLY A 140 1.64 -14.40 2.89
C GLY A 140 2.10 -14.47 1.43
N VAL A 141 1.21 -14.36 0.46
CA VAL A 141 1.54 -14.31 -0.96
C VAL A 141 1.51 -12.87 -1.45
N LYS A 142 2.62 -12.41 -2.03
CA LYS A 142 2.69 -11.12 -2.71
C LYS A 142 2.44 -11.29 -4.21
N TYR A 143 1.46 -10.60 -4.75
CA TYR A 143 1.21 -10.51 -6.18
C TYR A 143 1.86 -9.22 -6.71
N VAL A 144 2.70 -9.37 -7.72
CA VAL A 144 3.48 -8.34 -8.40
C VAL A 144 2.83 -8.13 -9.76
N LEU A 145 2.18 -6.99 -9.98
CA LEU A 145 1.43 -6.64 -11.19
C LEU A 145 2.23 -5.63 -12.02
N GLU A 146 3.03 -6.14 -12.97
CA GLU A 146 3.93 -5.37 -13.85
C GLU A 146 3.71 -5.60 -15.35
#